data_AF-A0A7I7TI35-F1
#
_entry.id   AF-A0A7I7TI35-F1
#
_cell.length_a   1.000
_cell.length_b   1.000
_cell.length_c   1.000
_cell.angle_alpha   90.00
_cell.angle_beta   90.00
_cell.angle_gamma   90.00
#
_symmetry.space_group_name_H-M   'P 1'
#
loop_
_entity.id
_entity.type
_entity.pdbx_description
1 polymer ?
#
loop_
_entity_poly.entity_id
_entity_poly.type
_entity_poly.pdbx_seq_one_letter_code
_entity_poly.pdbx_strand_id
1 'polypeptide(L)'
;MSTPLDLIADWPVPAAAAVVGSTGVIAEYGDTAAQFRLASVTKPLAARAAQVAIEEGVVELDTPAGPPGSTVRHLLAHASGLSMHSAEVMAEPGKRRVYSNYGFQVLAEAIEAGGASSSASI
;
A
#
# COMPACT_ATOMS: atom_id res chain seq x y z
N MET A 1 -12.25 -30.10 17.44
CA MET A 1 -10.92 -29.86 16.81
C MET A 1 -10.61 -28.41 17.02
N SER A 2 -9.44 -28.06 17.55
CA SER A 2 -9.02 -26.66 17.66
C SER A 2 -8.90 -26.06 16.26
N THR A 3 -9.43 -24.85 16.09
CA THR A 3 -9.22 -24.07 14.86
C THR A 3 -7.85 -23.39 14.91
N PRO A 4 -7.27 -23.01 13.76
CA PRO A 4 -6.05 -22.20 13.75
C PRO A 4 -6.18 -20.89 14.54
N LEU A 5 -7.40 -20.33 14.69
CA LEU A 5 -7.64 -19.12 15.45
C LEU A 5 -7.54 -19.35 16.97
N ASP A 6 -7.82 -20.56 17.47
CA ASP A 6 -7.74 -20.87 18.91
C ASP A 6 -6.30 -20.71 19.45
N LEU A 7 -5.30 -20.86 18.58
CA LEU A 7 -3.88 -20.65 18.91
C LEU A 7 -3.55 -19.20 19.32
N ILE A 8 -4.41 -18.24 18.97
CA ILE A 8 -4.22 -16.82 19.30
C ILE A 8 -4.51 -16.57 20.80
N ALA A 9 -5.31 -17.43 21.45
CA ALA A 9 -5.62 -17.31 22.88
C ALA A 9 -4.40 -17.40 23.79
N ASP A 10 -3.36 -18.10 23.35
CA ASP A 10 -2.12 -18.27 24.09
C ASP A 10 -1.08 -17.17 23.78
N TRP A 11 -1.39 -16.22 22.89
CA TRP A 11 -0.46 -15.15 22.55
C TRP A 11 -0.32 -14.13 23.69
N PRO A 12 0.90 -13.69 24.04
CA PRO A 12 1.13 -12.76 25.13
C PRO A 12 0.82 -11.29 24.74
N VAL A 13 -0.20 -11.06 23.90
CA VAL A 13 -0.62 -9.75 23.41
C VAL A 13 -2.14 -9.71 23.15
N PRO A 14 -2.79 -8.55 23.24
CA PRO A 14 -4.14 -8.38 22.71
C PRO A 14 -4.16 -8.61 21.19
N ALA A 15 -5.10 -9.41 20.71
CA ALA A 15 -5.19 -9.76 19.30
C ALA A 15 -6.65 -9.94 18.86
N ALA A 16 -6.91 -9.61 17.59
CA ALA A 16 -8.12 -9.95 16.88
C ALA A 16 -7.75 -10.48 15.49
N ALA A 17 -8.54 -11.42 14.97
CA ALA A 17 -8.29 -12.05 13.68
C ALA A 17 -9.60 -12.55 13.06
N ALA A 18 -9.62 -12.67 11.74
CA ALA A 18 -10.72 -13.24 10.99
C ALA A 18 -10.22 -14.10 9.83
N VAL A 19 -10.96 -15.17 9.51
CA VAL A 19 -10.80 -15.94 8.27
C VAL A 19 -11.90 -15.48 7.32
N VAL A 20 -11.53 -14.93 6.17
CA VAL A 20 -12.47 -14.41 5.17
C VAL A 20 -12.41 -15.27 3.92
N GLY A 21 -13.57 -15.80 3.51
CA GLY A 21 -13.76 -16.52 2.25
C GLY A 21 -14.52 -15.68 1.22
N SER A 22 -14.81 -16.27 0.06
CA SER A 22 -15.55 -15.60 -1.02
C SER A 22 -16.98 -15.20 -0.66
N THR A 23 -17.60 -15.85 0.32
CA THR A 23 -18.97 -15.60 0.78
C THR A 23 -19.04 -14.75 2.05
N GLY A 24 -17.91 -14.29 2.57
CA GLY A 24 -17.83 -13.48 3.80
C GLY A 24 -16.93 -14.09 4.88
N VAL A 25 -17.15 -13.66 6.12
CA VAL A 25 -16.40 -14.10 7.29
C VAL A 25 -16.78 -15.55 7.64
N ILE A 26 -15.76 -16.41 7.72
CA ILE A 26 -15.89 -17.84 8.05
C ILE A 26 -15.72 -18.07 9.56
N ALA A 27 -14.79 -17.34 10.19
CA ALA A 27 -14.49 -17.43 11.62
C ALA A 27 -13.80 -16.15 12.11
N GLU A 28 -13.93 -15.86 13.40
CA GLU A 28 -13.33 -14.69 14.07
C GLU A 28 -12.75 -15.08 15.43
N TYR A 29 -11.80 -14.28 15.90
CA TYR A 29 -11.21 -14.35 17.23
C TYR A 29 -10.96 -12.93 17.76
N GLY A 30 -11.21 -12.71 19.05
CA GLY A 30 -11.01 -11.41 19.71
C GLY A 30 -12.07 -10.37 19.35
N ASP A 31 -11.82 -9.12 19.74
CA ASP A 31 -12.69 -7.99 19.42
C ASP A 31 -12.38 -7.44 18.02
N THR A 32 -13.18 -7.83 17.02
CA THR A 32 -13.02 -7.41 15.62
C THR A 32 -13.43 -5.96 15.37
N ALA A 33 -14.04 -5.29 16.34
CA ALA A 33 -14.37 -3.87 16.29
C ALA A 33 -13.27 -2.97 16.90
N ALA A 34 -12.29 -3.55 17.59
CA ALA A 34 -11.17 -2.80 18.15
C ALA A 34 -10.33 -2.12 17.04
N GLN A 35 -9.88 -0.88 17.32
CA GLN A 35 -9.04 -0.13 16.39
C GLN A 35 -7.55 -0.45 16.60
N PHE A 36 -6.84 -0.77 15.52
CA PHE A 36 -5.40 -1.06 15.54
C PHE A 36 -4.61 -0.07 14.68
N ARG A 37 -3.39 0.27 15.10
CA ARG A 37 -2.43 0.97 14.22
C ARG A 37 -1.92 -0.01 13.17
N LEU A 38 -2.24 0.24 11.90
CA LEU A 38 -1.94 -0.68 10.80
C LEU A 38 -0.47 -0.69 10.36
N ALA A 39 0.28 0.37 10.65
CA ALA A 39 1.65 0.55 10.15
C ALA A 39 1.73 0.27 8.64
N SER A 40 2.59 -0.66 8.23
CA SER A 40 2.77 -1.01 6.82
C SER A 40 1.60 -1.78 6.19
N VAL A 41 0.64 -2.28 6.97
CA VAL A 41 -0.62 -2.86 6.46
C VAL A 41 -1.51 -1.79 5.80
N THR A 42 -1.17 -0.50 5.94
CA THR A 42 -1.78 0.58 5.16
C THR A 42 -1.44 0.51 3.66
N LYS A 43 -0.32 -0.11 3.27
CA LYS A 43 0.13 -0.11 1.86
C LYS A 43 -0.85 -0.78 0.89
N PRO A 44 -1.44 -1.95 1.18
CA PRO A 44 -2.52 -2.51 0.37
C PRO A 44 -3.68 -1.53 0.14
N LEU A 45 -4.09 -0.76 1.16
CA LEU A 45 -5.16 0.24 1.02
C LEU A 45 -4.75 1.38 0.08
N ALA A 46 -3.56 1.95 0.29
CA ALA A 46 -3.02 3.00 -0.57
C ALA A 46 -2.76 2.51 -2.01
N ALA A 47 -2.28 1.28 -2.19
CA ALA A 47 -2.10 0.67 -3.50
C ALA A 47 -3.43 0.44 -4.21
N ARG A 48 -4.50 0.07 -3.49
CA ARG A 48 -5.84 -0.05 -4.08
C ARG A 48 -6.39 1.30 -4.50
N ALA A 49 -6.19 2.35 -3.70
CA ALA A 49 -6.55 3.72 -4.10
C ALA A 49 -5.78 4.16 -5.35
N ALA A 50 -4.48 3.85 -5.44
CA ALA A 50 -3.69 4.12 -6.64
C ALA A 50 -4.20 3.36 -7.87
N GLN A 51 -4.63 2.10 -7.72
CA GLN A 51 -5.24 1.33 -8.81
C GLN A 51 -6.53 1.98 -9.31
N VAL A 52 -7.39 2.47 -8.40
CA VAL A 52 -8.60 3.23 -8.79
C VAL A 52 -8.22 4.51 -9.51
N ALA A 53 -7.24 5.28 -9.00
CA ALA A 53 -6.75 6.48 -9.67
C ALA A 53 -6.22 6.20 -11.09
N ILE A 54 -5.63 5.01 -11.31
CA ILE A 54 -5.23 4.55 -12.64
C ILE A 54 -6.44 4.23 -13.52
N GLU A 55 -7.42 3.49 -13.00
CA GLU A 55 -8.67 3.18 -13.72
C GLU A 55 -9.46 4.45 -14.10
N GLU A 56 -9.39 5.50 -13.28
CA GLU A 56 -10.04 6.80 -13.51
C GLU A 56 -9.22 7.75 -14.39
N GLY A 57 -8.00 7.37 -14.81
CA GLY A 57 -7.13 8.18 -15.66
C GLY A 57 -6.49 9.39 -14.94
N VAL A 58 -6.46 9.40 -13.61
CA VAL A 58 -5.78 10.44 -12.81
C VAL A 58 -4.26 10.36 -13.01
N VAL A 59 -3.73 9.15 -13.09
CA VAL A 59 -2.34 8.82 -13.43
C VAL A 59 -2.30 7.51 -14.21
N GLU A 60 -1.24 7.25 -14.96
CA GLU A 60 -0.98 5.96 -15.59
C GLU A 60 0.12 5.21 -14.84
N LEU A 61 0.20 3.89 -15.03
CA LEU A 61 1.31 3.10 -14.46
C LEU A 61 2.70 3.60 -14.91
N ASP A 62 2.76 4.17 -16.11
CA ASP A 62 4.00 4.67 -16.71
C ASP A 62 4.13 6.20 -16.56
N THR A 63 3.22 6.87 -15.84
CA THR A 63 3.37 8.28 -15.44
C THR A 63 4.69 8.44 -14.67
N PRO A 64 5.58 9.36 -15.11
CA PRO A 64 6.82 9.65 -14.40
C PRO A 64 6.55 10.10 -12.96
N ALA A 65 7.19 9.44 -11.99
CA ALA A 65 7.04 9.76 -10.58
C ALA A 65 8.25 9.26 -9.77
N GLY A 66 8.79 10.14 -8.92
CA GLY A 66 9.99 9.88 -8.12
C GLY A 66 11.31 10.26 -8.84
N PRO A 67 12.42 9.55 -8.57
CA PRO A 67 13.71 9.82 -9.20
C PRO A 67 13.67 9.75 -10.74
N PRO A 68 14.61 10.38 -11.46
CA PRO A 68 14.68 10.29 -12.91
C PRO A 68 14.60 8.84 -13.42
N GLY A 69 13.65 8.56 -14.31
CA GLY A 69 13.38 7.22 -14.86
C GLY A 69 12.42 6.35 -14.04
N SER A 70 11.98 6.79 -12.86
CA SER A 70 10.96 6.11 -12.06
C SER A 70 9.54 6.50 -12.51
N THR A 71 8.58 5.60 -12.27
CA THR A 71 7.17 5.77 -12.60
C THR A 71 6.28 5.34 -11.43
N VAL A 72 4.97 5.59 -11.53
CA VAL A 72 3.95 5.08 -10.59
C VAL A 72 4.10 3.56 -10.36
N ARG A 73 4.32 2.78 -11.42
CA ARG A 73 4.57 1.33 -11.34
C ARG A 73 5.79 0.99 -10.48
N HIS A 74 6.88 1.76 -10.61
CA HIS A 74 8.08 1.57 -9.80
C HIS A 74 7.83 1.85 -8.31
N LEU A 75 7.05 2.89 -8.00
CA LEU A 75 6.69 3.22 -6.61
C LEU A 75 5.84 2.11 -5.98
N LEU A 76 4.79 1.65 -6.69
CA LEU A 76 3.93 0.54 -6.26
C LEU A 76 4.72 -0.77 -6.05
N ALA A 77 5.68 -1.05 -6.92
CA ALA A 77 6.46 -2.29 -6.91
C ALA A 77 7.71 -2.24 -6.01
N HIS A 78 7.92 -1.14 -5.27
CA HIS A 78 9.14 -0.91 -4.48
C HIS A 78 10.43 -1.02 -5.31
N ALA A 79 10.41 -0.47 -6.52
CA ALA A 79 11.49 -0.54 -7.51
C ALA A 79 11.93 0.84 -8.03
N SER A 80 11.56 1.93 -7.36
CA SER A 80 11.98 3.29 -7.74
C SER A 80 13.43 3.60 -7.37
N GLY A 81 14.05 2.77 -6.52
CA GLY A 81 15.40 3.01 -5.99
C GLY A 81 15.46 3.95 -4.79
N LEU A 82 14.34 4.54 -4.37
CA LEU A 82 14.25 5.37 -3.16
C LEU A 82 14.56 4.57 -1.90
N SER A 83 15.21 5.23 -0.93
CA SER A 83 15.47 4.67 0.40
C SER A 83 14.17 4.41 1.16
N MET A 84 14.28 3.73 2.31
CA MET A 84 13.10 3.40 3.11
C MET A 84 12.34 4.65 3.60
N HIS A 85 13.05 5.71 3.96
CA HIS A 85 12.51 6.84 4.74
C HIS A 85 12.86 8.23 4.19
N SER A 86 13.60 8.32 3.08
CA SER A 86 14.04 9.61 2.53
C SER A 86 14.05 9.61 1.00
N ALA A 87 14.26 10.80 0.43
CA ALA A 87 14.45 11.00 -1.01
C ALA A 87 15.79 10.46 -1.56
N GLU A 88 16.63 9.87 -0.72
CA GLU A 88 17.92 9.32 -1.14
C GLU A 88 17.71 8.19 -2.17
N VAL A 89 18.43 8.28 -3.29
CA VAL A 89 18.39 7.29 -4.37
C VAL A 89 19.48 6.26 -4.13
N MET A 90 19.09 5.05 -3.75
CA MET A 90 20.00 3.95 -3.43
C MET A 90 20.28 3.01 -4.61
N ALA A 91 19.56 3.14 -5.72
CA ALA A 91 19.73 2.39 -6.95
C ALA A 91 19.01 3.09 -8.09
N GLU A 92 19.42 2.82 -9.33
CA GLU A 92 18.61 3.20 -10.50
C GLU A 92 17.22 2.52 -10.45
N PRO A 93 16.15 3.20 -10.92
CA PRO A 93 14.82 2.60 -11.03
C PRO A 93 14.85 1.28 -11.80
N GLY A 94 14.14 0.28 -11.28
CA GLY A 94 14.03 -1.06 -11.87
C GLY A 94 15.23 -1.98 -11.62
N LYS A 95 16.37 -1.49 -11.10
CA LYS A 95 17.58 -2.31 -10.90
C LYS A 95 17.60 -3.08 -9.58
N ARG A 96 16.87 -2.61 -8.57
CA ARG A 96 16.77 -3.27 -7.26
C ARG A 96 15.40 -3.05 -6.64
N ARG A 97 14.92 -4.07 -5.93
CA ARG A 97 13.75 -3.93 -5.07
C ARG A 97 14.19 -3.39 -3.70
N VAL A 98 13.72 -2.21 -3.35
CA VAL A 98 13.98 -1.53 -2.07
C VAL A 98 12.63 -1.17 -1.47
N TYR A 99 12.28 -1.81 -0.35
CA TYR A 99 11.07 -1.46 0.38
C TYR A 99 11.14 -0.01 0.85
N SER A 100 10.16 0.80 0.45
CA SER A 100 10.18 2.24 0.65
C SER A 100 8.86 2.78 1.15
N ASN A 101 8.87 3.35 2.35
CA ASN A 101 7.75 4.17 2.86
C ASN A 101 7.74 5.51 2.11
N TYR A 102 8.90 6.09 1.87
CA TYR A 102 9.03 7.35 1.14
C TYR A 102 8.48 7.23 -0.29
N GLY A 103 8.68 6.09 -0.97
CA GLY A 103 8.08 5.82 -2.28
C GLY A 103 6.55 5.80 -2.27
N PHE A 104 5.92 5.38 -1.17
CA PHE A 104 4.46 5.47 -1.02
C PHE A 104 3.98 6.89 -0.76
N GLN A 105 4.80 7.73 -0.12
CA GLN A 105 4.52 9.17 0.00
C GLN A 105 4.57 9.83 -1.39
N VAL A 106 5.63 9.60 -2.17
CA VAL A 106 5.76 10.13 -3.53
C VAL A 106 4.61 9.65 -4.44
N LEU A 107 4.13 8.40 -4.25
CA LEU A 107 2.96 7.89 -4.97
C LEU A 107 1.69 8.70 -4.64
N ALA A 108 1.47 9.02 -3.37
CA ALA A 108 0.32 9.82 -2.95
C ALA A 108 0.39 11.24 -3.52
N GLU A 109 1.57 11.87 -3.48
CA GLU A 109 1.81 13.20 -4.05
C GLU A 109 1.56 13.22 -5.57
N ALA A 110 1.97 12.17 -6.29
CA ALA A 110 1.73 12.05 -7.73
C ALA A 110 0.23 11.95 -8.08
N ILE A 111 -0.55 11.19 -7.28
CA ILE A 111 -1.99 11.06 -7.46
C ILE A 111 -2.70 12.39 -7.15
N GLU A 112 -2.32 13.07 -6.07
CA GLU A 112 -2.87 14.37 -5.68
C GLU A 112 -2.65 15.42 -6.79
N ALA A 113 -1.43 15.48 -7.34
CA ALA A 113 -1.11 16.37 -8.45
C ALA A 113 -1.90 16.05 -9.73
N GLY A 114 -2.10 14.76 -10.04
CA GLY A 114 -2.92 14.32 -11.17
C GLY A 114 -4.39 14.72 -11.04
N GLY A 115 -4.97 14.58 -9.84
CA GLY A 115 -6.38 14.90 -9.59
C GLY A 115 -6.70 16.40 -9.70
N ALA A 116 -5.75 17.25 -9.31
CA ALA A 116 -5.86 18.70 -9.54
C ALA A 116 -5.84 19.05 -11.04
N SER A 117 -5.17 18.25 -11.88
CA SER A 117 -5.09 18.48 -13.32
C SER A 117 -6.32 17.96 -14.07
N SER A 118 -6.93 16.86 -13.63
CA SER A 118 -8.14 16.29 -14.25
C SER A 118 -9.39 17.15 -13.99
N SER A 119 -9.51 17.73 -12.79
CA SER A 119 -10.60 18.64 -12.44
C SER A 119 -10.60 19.96 -13.21
N ALA A 120 -9.45 20.39 -13.75
CA ALA A 120 -9.35 21.57 -14.61
C ALA A 120 -9.82 21.32 -16.06
N SER A 121 -10.14 20.07 -16.41
CA SER A 121 -10.49 19.65 -17.77
C SER A 121 -11.98 19.29 -17.96
N ILE A 122 -12.82 19.51 -16.93
CA ILE A 122 -14.28 19.28 -16.93
C ILE A 122 -15.03 20.60 -16.94
#